data_AF-A0A965WFE7-F1
#
_entry.id   AF-A0A965WFE7-F1
#
_cell.length_a   1.000
_cell.length_b   1.000
_cell.length_c   1.000
_cell.angle_alpha   90.00
_cell.angle_beta   90.00
_cell.angle_gamma   90.00
#
_symmetry.space_group_name_H-M   'P 1'
#
loop_
_entity.id
_entity.type
_entity.pdbx_description
1 polymer ?
#
loop_
_entity_poly.entity_id
_entity_poly.type
_entity_poly.pdbx_seq_one_letter_code
_entity_poly.pdbx_strand_id
1 'polypeptide(L)' 'MLLSEIIAVVLAYLLGSISFAVVVSKVMRLPDPHTYGSGNPG' A
#
# COMPACT_ATOMS: atom_id res chain seq x y z
N MET A 1 22.66 -3.13 -16.15
CA MET A 1 21.51 -3.02 -17.07
C MET A 1 20.70 -4.30 -16.95
N LEU A 2 19.56 -4.45 -17.60
CA LEU A 2 18.51 -5.48 -17.38
C LEU A 2 18.22 -5.99 -15.95
N LEU A 3 19.15 -6.66 -15.25
CA LEU A 3 18.93 -7.20 -13.91
C LEU A 3 18.61 -6.11 -12.89
N SER A 4 19.35 -5.01 -12.92
CA SER A 4 19.10 -3.84 -12.05
C SER A 4 17.71 -3.23 -12.27
N GLU A 5 17.24 -3.21 -13.51
CA GLU A 5 15.95 -2.67 -13.94
C GLU A 5 14.81 -3.59 -13.48
N ILE A 6 14.97 -4.91 -13.63
CA ILE A 6 14.02 -5.89 -13.11
C ILE A 6 13.90 -5.76 -11.59
N ILE A 7 15.02 -5.65 -10.88
CA ILE A 7 15.01 -5.45 -9.43
C ILE A 7 14.28 -4.16 -9.06
N ALA A 8 14.55 -3.06 -9.77
CA ALA A 8 13.88 -1.78 -9.52
C ALA A 8 12.36 -1.88 -9.74
N VAL A 9 11.90 -2.53 -10.82
CA VAL A 9 10.47 -2.73 -11.09
C VAL A 9 9.82 -3.58 -10.02
N VAL A 10 10.45 -4.68 -9.62
CA VAL A 10 9.93 -5.55 -8.54
C VAL A 10 9.81 -4.77 -7.23
N LEU A 11 10.86 -4.03 -6.85
CA LEU A 11 10.82 -3.22 -5.63
C LEU A 11 9.74 -2.13 -5.69
N ALA A 12 9.61 -1.42 -6.81
CA ALA A 12 8.59 -0.41 -7.00
C ALA A 12 7.17 -0.99 -6.91
N TYR A 13 6.94 -2.15 -7.52
CA TYR A 13 5.65 -2.84 -7.44
C TYR A 13 5.32 -3.27 -6.01
N LEU A 14 6.28 -3.87 -5.30
CA LEU A 14 6.09 -4.30 -3.92
C LEU A 14 5.83 -3.12 -2.98
N LEU A 15 6.58 -2.03 -3.13
CA LEU A 15 6.40 -0.82 -2.33
C LEU A 15 5.06 -0.12 -2.65
N GLY A 16 4.70 -0.01 -3.92
CA GLY A 16 3.45 0.62 -4.37
C GLY A 16 2.19 -0.18 -4.08
N SER A 17 2.30 -1.49 -3.87
CA SER A 17 1.17 -2.37 -3.55
C SER A 17 0.70 -2.25 -2.09
N ILE A 18 1.38 -1.44 -1.27
CA ILE A 18 1.01 -1.21 0.13
C ILE A 18 -0.11 -0.16 0.19
N SER A 19 -1.30 -0.53 0.65
CA SER A 19 -2.39 0.43 0.88
C SER A 19 -2.07 1.35 2.06
N PHE A 20 -1.80 2.63 1.75
CA PHE A 20 -1.42 3.61 2.76
C PHE A 20 -2.57 3.95 3.72
N ALA A 21 -3.82 3.92 3.25
CA ALA A 21 -4.98 4.12 4.12
C ALA A 21 -5.05 3.04 5.21
N VAL A 22 -4.82 1.77 4.85
CA VAL A 22 -4.79 0.66 5.84
C VAL A 22 -3.64 0.85 6.83
N VAL A 23 -2.44 1.21 6.35
CA VAL A 23 -1.27 1.44 7.22
C VAL A 23 -1.52 2.60 8.19
N VAL A 24 -1.99 3.76 7.69
CA VAL A 24 -2.27 4.94 8.52
C VAL A 24 -3.37 4.64 9.52
N SER A 25 -4.46 3.98 9.12
CA SER A 25 -5.52 3.60 10.04
C SER A 25 -5.01 2.72 11.17
N LYS A 26 -4.13 1.75 10.86
CA LYS A 26 -3.53 0.87 11.88
C LYS A 26 -2.59 1.62 12.82
N VAL A 27 -1.73 2.50 12.31
CA VAL A 27 -0.81 3.32 13.13
C VAL A 27 -1.58 4.29 14.04
N MET A 28 -2.66 4.87 13.52
CA MET A 28 -3.48 5.86 14.22
C MET A 28 -4.58 5.24 15.10
N ARG A 29 -4.70 3.90 15.15
CA ARG A 29 -5.79 3.18 15.83
C ARG A 29 -7.20 3.61 15.37
N LEU A 30 -7.33 3.92 14.08
CA LEU A 30 -8.63 4.14 13.45
C LEU A 30 -9.28 2.79 13.11
N PRO A 31 -10.60 2.77 12.85
CA PRO A 31 -11.27 1.59 12.32
C PRO A 31 -10.64 1.14 10.99
N ASP A 32 -10.98 -0.07 10.53
CA ASP A 32 -10.52 -0.58 9.24
C ASP A 32 -11.21 0.17 8.08
N PRO A 33 -10.48 0.80 7.13
CA PRO A 33 -11.06 1.59 6.02
C PRO A 33 -12.02 0.80 5.13
N HIS A 34 -12.00 -0.54 5.18
CA HIS A 34 -12.98 -1.38 4.51
C HIS A 34 -14.36 -1.39 5.18
N THR A 35 -14.45 -0.94 6.43
CA THR A 35 -15.65 -1.05 7.28
C THR A 35 -16.37 0.28 7.52
N TYR A 36 -15.84 1.40 7.03
CA TYR A 36 -16.45 2.72 7.17
C TYR A 36 -16.26 3.59 5.93
N GLY A 37 -17.01 4.69 5.85
CA GLY A 37 -16.91 5.64 4.74
C GLY A 37 -17.36 5.02 3.41
N SER A 38 -16.55 5.19 2.36
CA SER A 38 -16.80 4.59 1.04
C SER A 38 -16.45 3.10 0.96
N GLY A 39 -15.72 2.57 1.94
CA GLY A 39 -15.19 1.20 1.94
C GLY A 39 -14.01 0.97 0.98
N ASN A 40 -13.53 2.01 0.29
CA ASN A 40 -12.35 1.92 -0.58
C ASN A 40 -11.12 2.54 0.11
N PRO A 41 -10.08 1.75 0.43
CA PRO A 41 -8.83 2.26 1.01
C PRO A 41 -7.88 2.87 -0.04
N GLY A 42 -8.26 2.81 -1.32
CA GLY A 42 -7.57 3.49 -2.42
C GLY A 42 -7.87 4.98 -2.49
#